data_AF-A0AAX3EFW4-F1
#
_entry.id   AF-A0AAX3EFW4-F1
#
_cell.length_a   1.000
_cell.length_b   1.000
_cell.length_c   1.000
_cell.angle_alpha   90.00
_cell.angle_beta   90.00
_cell.angle_gamma   90.00
#
_symmetry.space_group_name_H-M   'P 1'
#
loop_
_entity.id
_entity.type
_entity.pdbx_description
1 polymer ?
#
loop_
_entity_poly.entity_id
_entity_poly.type
_entity_poly.pdbx_seq_one_letter_code
_entity_poly.pdbx_strand_id
1 'polypeptide(L)'
;MDQTVAPPAIKHNVAVDFGVIALTGTLHHDDARRALVLLTDEGPERISVNLEAYGLVAEPGRVFVKDWSEHVGLAERLQQAGLVRIVRSVAVGPFASTAHEVEVTL
;
A
#
# COMPACT_ATOMS: atom_id res chain seq x y z
N MET A 1 -7.03 -2.84 27.59
CA MET A 1 -5.95 -3.42 26.77
C MET A 1 -5.24 -2.25 26.12
N ASP A 2 -4.04 -1.92 26.59
CA ASP A 2 -3.19 -0.92 25.96
C ASP A 2 -2.79 -1.42 24.57
N GLN A 3 -3.48 -0.94 23.54
CA GLN A 3 -2.96 -1.07 22.18
C GLN A 3 -1.93 0.02 21.98
N THR A 4 -0.66 -0.33 22.17
CA THR A 4 0.45 0.47 21.68
C THR A 4 0.38 0.44 20.16
N VAL A 5 -0.33 1.41 19.57
CA VAL A 5 -0.32 1.64 18.13
C VAL A 5 1.12 1.98 17.75
N ALA A 6 1.73 1.21 16.85
CA ALA A 6 3.04 1.52 16.33
C ALA A 6 3.00 2.93 15.69
N PRO A 7 3.98 3.80 15.97
CA PRO A 7 4.03 5.11 15.35
C PRO A 7 4.09 4.95 13.83
N PRO A 8 3.52 5.89 13.06
CA PRO A 8 3.53 5.81 11.61
C PRO A 8 4.96 5.73 11.07
N ALA A 9 5.21 4.77 10.17
CA ALA A 9 6.49 4.63 9.51
C ALA A 9 6.53 5.57 8.30
N ILE A 10 7.63 6.33 8.16
CA ILE A 10 7.72 7.44 7.21
C ILE A 10 9.06 7.34 6.47
N LYS A 11 9.01 7.42 5.13
CA LYS A 11 10.19 7.50 4.28
C LYS A 11 10.07 8.69 3.34
N HIS A 12 11.03 9.60 3.41
CA HIS A 12 11.08 10.82 2.61
C HIS A 12 11.71 10.58 1.23
N ASN A 13 11.37 11.45 0.28
CA ASN A 13 11.95 11.52 -1.06
C ASN A 13 11.89 10.16 -1.80
N VAL A 14 10.74 9.50 -1.69
CA VAL A 14 10.45 8.22 -2.34
C VAL A 14 9.84 8.51 -3.71
N ALA A 15 10.43 7.92 -4.76
CA ALA A 15 9.81 7.84 -6.07
C ALA A 15 8.97 6.56 -6.16
N VAL A 16 7.67 6.70 -6.44
CA VAL A 16 6.75 5.59 -6.69
C VAL A 16 6.39 5.59 -8.17
N ASP A 17 6.68 4.47 -8.84
CA ASP A 17 6.34 4.26 -10.25
C ASP A 17 4.93 3.66 -10.37
N PHE A 18 4.02 4.43 -10.97
CA PHE A 18 2.64 4.04 -11.26
C PHE A 18 2.47 3.45 -12.69
N GLY A 19 3.59 3.18 -13.38
CA GLY A 19 3.67 2.60 -14.72
C GLY A 19 3.59 3.61 -15.85
N VAL A 20 2.80 4.68 -15.69
CA VAL A 20 2.67 5.78 -16.66
C VAL A 20 3.34 7.07 -16.21
N ILE A 21 3.53 7.22 -14.90
CA ILE A 21 4.16 8.36 -14.24
C ILE A 21 4.88 7.87 -12.99
N ALA A 22 5.97 8.55 -12.64
CA ALA A 22 6.60 8.41 -11.34
C ALA A 22 6.29 9.66 -10.51
N LEU A 23 5.74 9.46 -9.31
CA LEU A 23 5.49 10.54 -8.35
C LEU A 23 6.54 10.47 -7.26
N THR A 24 7.07 11.62 -6.88
CA THR A 24 8.02 11.73 -5.77
C THR A 24 7.33 12.37 -4.57
N GLY A 25 7.55 11.82 -3.38
CA GLY A 25 6.92 12.32 -2.17
C GLY A 25 7.43 11.68 -0.90
N THR A 26 6.68 11.85 0.18
CA THR A 26 6.92 11.14 1.44
C THR A 26 5.93 9.99 1.58
N LEU A 27 6.44 8.77 1.70
CA LEU A 27 5.60 7.59 1.87
C LEU A 27 5.30 7.40 3.37
N HIS A 28 4.01 7.40 3.71
CA HIS A 28 3.49 7.26 5.07
C HIS A 28 2.74 5.94 5.21
N HIS A 29 3.12 5.15 6.21
CA HIS A 29 2.39 3.98 6.66
C HIS A 29 1.76 4.24 8.03
N ASP A 30 0.44 4.14 8.12
CA ASP A 30 -0.34 4.21 9.35
C ASP A 30 -0.93 2.83 9.64
N ASP A 31 -0.35 2.16 10.63
CA ASP A 31 -0.70 0.79 10.98
C ASP A 31 -2.10 0.68 11.60
N ALA A 32 -2.50 1.65 12.43
CA ALA A 32 -3.83 1.68 13.03
C ALA A 32 -4.93 1.79 11.98
N ARG A 33 -4.65 2.50 10.88
CA ARG A 33 -5.57 2.66 9.75
C ARG A 33 -5.31 1.69 8.60
N ARG A 34 -4.31 0.81 8.71
CA ARG A 34 -3.83 -0.08 7.63
C ARG A 34 -3.70 0.67 6.29
N ALA A 35 -3.07 1.84 6.37
CA ALA A 35 -3.04 2.81 5.29
C ALA A 35 -1.61 3.05 4.81
N LEU A 36 -1.41 3.02 3.49
CA LEU A 36 -0.18 3.46 2.84
C LEU A 36 -0.52 4.59 1.88
N VAL A 37 0.10 5.75 2.09
CA VAL A 37 -0.19 6.99 1.36
C VAL A 37 1.12 7.66 0.96
N LEU A 38 1.23 8.08 -0.30
CA LEU A 38 2.31 8.92 -0.78
C LEU A 38 1.87 10.39 -0.70
N LEU A 39 2.52 11.19 0.14
CA LEU A 39 2.28 12.63 0.23
C LEU A 39 3.15 13.34 -0.80
N THR A 40 2.53 13.93 -1.82
CA THR A 40 3.19 14.71 -2.87
C THR A 40 2.85 16.20 -2.72
N ASP A 41 3.49 17.04 -3.52
CA ASP A 41 3.21 18.48 -3.56
C ASP A 41 1.83 18.80 -4.17
N GLU A 42 1.30 17.89 -5.00
CA GLU A 42 -0.02 18.04 -5.63
C GLU A 42 -1.15 17.51 -4.72
N GLY A 43 -0.82 16.66 -3.75
CA GLY A 43 -1.78 16.08 -2.81
C GLY A 43 -1.40 14.68 -2.33
N PRO A 44 -2.22 14.10 -1.42
CA PRO A 44 -2.03 12.73 -0.95
C PRO A 44 -2.53 11.71 -1.98
N GLU A 45 -1.66 10.78 -2.36
CA GLU A 45 -1.99 9.64 -3.22
C GLU A 45 -2.11 8.37 -2.40
N ARG A 46 -3.30 7.79 -2.37
CA ARG A 46 -3.55 6.58 -1.59
C ARG A 46 -3.12 5.34 -2.35
N ILE A 47 -2.07 4.69 -1.85
CA ILE A 47 -1.49 3.46 -2.43
C ILE A 47 -2.29 2.22 -2.00
N SER A 48 -2.73 2.18 -0.74
CA SER A 48 -3.46 1.02 -0.21
C SER A 48 -4.98 1.08 -0.39
N VAL A 49 -5.60 -0.09 -0.43
CA VAL A 49 -7.07 -0.26 -0.46
C VAL A 49 -7.58 -0.86 0.85
N ASN A 50 -8.77 -0.45 1.31
CA ASN A 50 -9.48 -1.12 2.40
C ASN A 50 -10.35 -2.25 1.82
N LEU A 51 -10.13 -3.49 2.29
CA LEU A 51 -10.88 -4.68 1.87
C LEU A 51 -11.68 -5.33 3.00
N GLU A 52 -11.89 -4.64 4.13
CA GLU A 52 -12.61 -5.18 5.29
C GLU A 52 -14.05 -5.57 4.93
N ALA A 53 -14.69 -4.85 3.99
CA ALA A 53 -16.03 -5.21 3.48
C ALA A 53 -16.07 -6.57 2.77
N TYR A 54 -14.91 -7.09 2.32
CA TYR A 54 -14.75 -8.43 1.75
C TYR A 54 -14.26 -9.46 2.77
N GLY A 55 -14.21 -9.11 4.07
CA GLY A 55 -13.70 -9.97 5.13
C GLY A 55 -12.17 -10.11 5.16
N LEU A 56 -11.46 -9.25 4.43
CA LEU A 56 -9.99 -9.27 4.35
C LEU A 56 -9.40 -8.16 5.20
N VAL A 57 -8.70 -8.55 6.26
CA VAL A 57 -7.98 -7.66 7.17
C VAL A 57 -6.48 -7.93 7.03
N ALA A 58 -5.70 -6.88 6.81
CA ALA A 58 -4.24 -6.99 6.77
C ALA A 58 -3.68 -7.12 8.19
N GLU A 59 -2.66 -7.96 8.36
CA GLU A 59 -1.93 -8.07 9.62
C GLU A 59 -1.20 -6.76 9.97
N PRO A 60 -0.80 -6.56 11.24
CA PRO A 60 0.04 -5.42 11.61
C PRO A 60 1.31 -5.33 10.75
N GLY A 61 1.69 -4.12 10.39
CA GLY A 61 2.78 -3.80 9.46
C GLY A 61 2.41 -3.99 7.98
N ARG A 62 1.15 -4.31 7.67
CA ARG A 62 0.73 -4.69 6.32
C ARG A 62 -0.47 -3.92 5.82
N VAL A 63 -0.55 -3.83 4.50
CA VAL A 63 -1.66 -3.22 3.77
C VAL A 63 -2.01 -4.05 2.55
N PHE A 64 -3.21 -3.84 2.00
CA PHE A 64 -3.54 -4.35 0.68
C PHE A 64 -3.25 -3.29 -0.39
N VAL A 65 -2.57 -3.69 -1.46
CA VAL A 65 -2.42 -2.90 -2.68
C VAL A 65 -3.18 -3.62 -3.78
N LYS A 66 -4.22 -2.99 -4.34
CA LYS A 66 -4.97 -3.59 -5.43
C LYS A 66 -4.25 -3.33 -6.75
N ASP A 67 -4.29 -4.32 -7.61
CA ASP A 67 -3.83 -4.21 -8.99
C ASP A 67 -4.92 -3.51 -9.81
N TRP A 68 -4.91 -2.18 -9.78
CA TRP A 68 -5.87 -1.34 -10.50
C TRP A 68 -5.57 -1.38 -12.00
N SER A 69 -6.60 -1.29 -12.85
CA SER A 69 -6.40 -1.19 -14.30
C SER A 69 -5.53 0.00 -14.71
N GLU A 70 -5.59 1.09 -13.95
CA GLU A 70 -4.79 2.31 -14.18
C GLU A 70 -3.32 2.15 -13.74
N HIS A 71 -3.04 1.22 -12.83
CA HIS A 71 -1.74 1.06 -12.19
C HIS A 71 -1.35 -0.42 -12.06
N VAL A 72 -1.54 -1.19 -13.14
CA VAL A 72 -1.21 -2.62 -13.17
C VAL A 72 0.28 -2.82 -12.85
N GLY A 73 0.58 -3.69 -11.90
CA GLY A 73 1.92 -3.99 -11.39
C GLY A 73 2.43 -3.06 -10.28
N LEU A 74 1.58 -2.20 -9.70
CA LEU A 74 2.02 -1.24 -8.67
C LEU A 74 2.68 -1.92 -7.47
N ALA A 75 2.10 -3.00 -6.94
CA ALA A 75 2.68 -3.73 -5.80
C ALA A 75 4.07 -4.31 -6.12
N GLU A 76 4.27 -4.77 -7.35
CA GLU A 76 5.53 -5.36 -7.81
C GLU A 76 6.61 -4.30 -7.96
N ARG A 77 6.27 -3.11 -8.49
CA ARG A 77 7.18 -1.98 -8.57
C ARG A 77 7.57 -1.45 -7.19
N LEU A 78 6.61 -1.36 -6.26
CA LEU A 78 6.90 -1.02 -4.87
C LEU A 78 7.87 -2.03 -4.23
N GLN A 79 7.71 -3.32 -4.54
CA GLN A 79 8.63 -4.36 -4.07
C GLN A 79 10.01 -4.24 -4.70
N GLN A 80 10.10 -3.99 -6.02
CA GLN A 80 11.37 -3.76 -6.71
C GLN A 80 12.11 -2.54 -6.17
N ALA A 81 11.37 -1.50 -5.74
CA ALA A 81 11.93 -0.32 -5.07
C ALA A 81 12.31 -0.55 -3.60
N GLY A 82 12.07 -1.76 -3.05
CA GLY A 82 12.36 -2.09 -1.65
C GLY A 82 11.51 -1.32 -0.64
N LEU A 83 10.31 -0.89 -1.04
CA LEU A 83 9.38 -0.15 -0.18
C LEU A 83 8.39 -1.09 0.52
N VAL A 84 8.13 -2.24 -0.09
CA VAL A 84 7.26 -3.28 0.45
C VAL A 84 7.79 -4.67 0.09
N ARG A 85 7.22 -5.69 0.70
CA ARG A 85 7.37 -7.10 0.33
C ARG A 85 6.01 -7.73 0.15
N ILE A 86 5.74 -8.32 -1.02
CA ILE A 86 4.49 -9.04 -1.27
C ILE A 86 4.48 -10.30 -0.41
N VAL A 87 3.42 -10.46 0.38
CA VAL A 87 3.22 -11.61 1.26
C VAL A 87 2.32 -12.65 0.59
N ARG A 88 1.22 -12.21 -0.02
CA ARG A 88 0.29 -13.05 -0.76
C ARG A 88 -0.53 -12.24 -1.75
N SER A 89 -1.16 -12.94 -2.68
CA SER A 89 -2.17 -12.38 -3.59
C SER A 89 -3.55 -12.93 -3.24
N VAL A 90 -4.58 -12.11 -3.38
CA VAL A 90 -5.98 -12.44 -3.13
C VAL A 90 -6.84 -11.96 -4.29
N ALA A 91 -7.87 -12.72 -4.63
CA ALA A 91 -8.90 -12.28 -5.56
C ALA A 91 -10.00 -11.54 -4.80
N VAL A 92 -10.44 -10.40 -5.33
CA VAL A 92 -11.34 -9.47 -4.66
C VAL A 92 -12.49 -9.09 -5.58
N GLY A 93 -13.71 -9.11 -5.04
CA GLY A 93 -14.91 -8.64 -5.71
C GLY A 93 -15.42 -9.56 -6.83
N PRO A 94 -16.52 -9.17 -7.49
CA PRO A 94 -17.24 -10.02 -8.44
C PRO A 94 -16.48 -10.31 -9.74
N PHE A 95 -15.45 -9.51 -10.05
CA PHE A 95 -14.61 -9.68 -11.23
C PHE A 95 -13.27 -10.34 -10.92
N ALA A 96 -13.10 -10.89 -9.71
CA ALA A 96 -11.88 -11.56 -9.27
C ALA A 96 -10.60 -10.71 -9.48
N SER A 97 -10.68 -9.40 -9.25
CA SER A 97 -9.52 -8.52 -9.37
C SER A 97 -8.44 -8.90 -8.36
N THR A 98 -7.17 -8.82 -8.76
CA THR A 98 -6.05 -9.13 -7.86
C THR A 98 -5.79 -7.98 -6.89
N ALA A 99 -5.58 -8.31 -5.62
CA ALA A 99 -4.91 -7.46 -4.66
C ALA A 99 -3.77 -8.22 -3.98
N HIS A 100 -2.73 -7.51 -3.60
CA HIS A 100 -1.58 -8.06 -2.88
C HIS A 100 -1.62 -7.58 -1.45
N GLU A 101 -1.51 -8.50 -0.50
CA GLU A 101 -1.12 -8.12 0.86
C GLU A 101 0.38 -7.91 0.87
N VAL A 102 0.82 -6.74 1.32
CA VAL A 102 2.22 -6.37 1.35
C VAL A 102 2.64 -5.98 2.76
N GLU A 103 3.81 -6.41 3.17
CA GLU A 103 4.51 -5.91 4.35
C GLU A 103 5.28 -4.64 3.98
N VAL A 104 5.11 -3.59 4.78
CA VAL A 104 5.77 -2.30 4.54
C VAL A 104 7.17 -2.32 5.16
N THR A 105 8.20 -1.91 4.39
CA THR A 105 9.62 -2.04 4.76
C THR A 105 10.34 -0.69 4.87
N LEU A 106 9.62 0.35 5.33
CA LEU A 106 10.12 1.72 5.42
C LEU A 106 11.19 1.92 6.50
#